data_AF-A0A661M560-F1
#
_entry.id   AF-A0A661M560-F1
#
_cell.length_a   1.000
_cell.length_b   1.000
_cell.length_c   1.000
_cell.angle_alpha   90.00
_cell.angle_beta   90.00
_cell.angle_gamma   90.00
#
_symmetry.space_group_name_H-M   'P 1'
#
loop_
_entity.id
_entity.type
_entity.pdbx_description
1 polymer ?
#
loop_
_entity_poly.entity_id
_entity_poly.type
_entity_poly.pdbx_seq_one_letter_code
_entity_poly.pdbx_strand_id
1 'polypeptide(L)'
;MGFAGGGRPVESSTENLKNALDALQGILRIAEAQKQAVLGGVMEEFFSLGEQREALQAAFDREKAKFMEQRPGTVGEARTLFENMEALLQDIRDRDEETRALIEKRREEISGEMRRLRRGREALRGYGRRQHRPSLFNIKG
;
A
#
# COMPACT_ATOMS: atom_id res chain seq x y z
N MET A 1 -48.07 -35.83 0.06
CA MET A 1 -46.96 -35.51 0.98
C MET A 1 -45.66 -35.92 0.30
N GLY A 2 -44.73 -34.99 0.14
CA GLY A 2 -43.43 -35.23 -0.48
C GLY A 2 -42.68 -33.92 -0.63
N PHE A 3 -42.14 -33.41 0.48
CA PHE A 3 -41.17 -32.30 0.42
C PHE A 3 -39.82 -32.88 0.02
N ALA A 4 -39.41 -32.65 -1.23
CA ALA A 4 -38.05 -32.89 -1.67
C ALA A 4 -37.13 -31.89 -0.97
N GLY A 5 -36.21 -32.41 -0.14
CA GLY A 5 -35.21 -31.63 0.56
C GLY A 5 -34.27 -30.94 -0.42
N GLY A 6 -34.20 -29.61 -0.32
CA GLY A 6 -33.25 -28.76 -1.04
C GLY A 6 -31.83 -29.01 -0.55
N GLY A 7 -31.12 -29.93 -1.22
CA GLY A 7 -29.76 -30.33 -0.89
C GLY A 7 -28.65 -29.53 -1.55
N ARG A 8 -28.81 -28.23 -1.84
CA ARG A 8 -27.70 -27.39 -2.37
C ARG A 8 -27.75 -25.94 -1.88
N PRO A 9 -27.14 -25.63 -0.72
CA PRO A 9 -26.59 -24.28 -0.52
C PRO A 9 -25.18 -24.21 0.10
N VAL A 10 -24.67 -25.27 0.74
CA VAL A 10 -23.46 -25.18 1.61
C VAL A 10 -22.15 -25.16 0.82
N GLU A 11 -22.05 -25.90 -0.28
CA GLU A 11 -20.82 -25.96 -1.09
C GLU A 11 -20.48 -24.60 -1.73
N SER A 12 -21.49 -23.84 -2.15
CA SER A 12 -21.31 -22.50 -2.75
C SER A 12 -20.81 -21.47 -1.74
N SER A 13 -21.26 -21.51 -0.48
CA SER A 13 -20.85 -20.53 0.53
C SER A 13 -19.39 -20.71 0.94
N THR A 14 -18.96 -21.95 1.17
CA THR A 14 -17.58 -22.25 1.59
C THR A 14 -16.57 -21.97 0.47
N GLU A 15 -16.96 -22.20 -0.79
CA GLU A 15 -16.14 -21.85 -1.96
C GLU A 15 -15.94 -20.33 -2.08
N ASN A 16 -16.98 -19.52 -1.87
CA ASN A 16 -16.85 -18.06 -1.84
C ASN A 16 -15.88 -17.59 -0.74
N LEU A 17 -15.90 -18.21 0.45
CA LEU A 17 -14.94 -17.88 1.51
C LEU A 17 -13.50 -18.27 1.15
N LYS A 18 -13.30 -19.41 0.48
CA LYS A 18 -11.98 -19.84 0.01
C LYS A 18 -11.43 -18.87 -1.03
N ASN A 19 -12.26 -18.46 -2.00
CA ASN A 19 -11.89 -17.45 -2.98
C ASN A 19 -11.57 -16.09 -2.33
N ALA A 20 -12.33 -15.70 -1.29
CA ALA A 20 -12.04 -14.49 -0.53
C ALA A 20 -10.71 -14.60 0.26
N LEU A 21 -10.42 -15.76 0.84
CA LEU A 21 -9.17 -16.04 1.53
C LEU A 21 -7.97 -15.96 0.55
N ASP A 22 -8.10 -16.55 -0.63
CA ASP A 22 -7.06 -16.51 -1.67
C ASP A 22 -6.78 -15.08 -2.13
N ALA A 23 -7.83 -14.26 -2.27
CA ALA A 23 -7.68 -12.84 -2.57
C ALA A 23 -6.91 -12.09 -1.47
N LEU A 24 -7.21 -12.34 -0.18
CA LEU A 24 -6.47 -11.75 0.94
C LEU A 24 -5.00 -12.19 0.97
N GLN A 25 -4.72 -13.46 0.72
CA GLN A 25 -3.33 -13.94 0.63
C GLN A 25 -2.58 -13.26 -0.51
N GLY A 26 -3.25 -13.04 -1.65
CA GLY A 26 -2.69 -12.26 -2.75
C GLY A 26 -2.38 -10.81 -2.34
N ILE A 27 -3.31 -10.15 -1.64
CA ILE A 27 -3.12 -8.78 -1.13
C ILE A 27 -1.93 -8.72 -0.18
N LEU A 28 -1.78 -9.70 0.73
CA LEU A 28 -0.64 -9.76 1.65
C LEU A 28 0.70 -9.85 0.90
N ARG A 29 0.80 -10.74 -0.10
CA ARG A 29 2.01 -10.84 -0.95
C ARG A 29 2.31 -9.52 -1.66
N ILE A 30 1.29 -8.83 -2.15
CA ILE A 30 1.47 -7.51 -2.77
C ILE A 30 1.92 -6.47 -1.74
N ALA A 31 1.36 -6.45 -0.54
CA ALA A 31 1.78 -5.53 0.52
C ALA A 31 3.26 -5.74 0.88
N GLU A 32 3.72 -7.00 0.94
CA GLU A 32 5.14 -7.32 1.13
C GLU A 32 6.01 -6.85 -0.04
N ALA A 33 5.58 -7.08 -1.28
CA ALA A 33 6.30 -6.61 -2.48
C ALA A 33 6.37 -5.08 -2.54
N GLN A 34 5.28 -4.38 -2.18
CA GLN A 34 5.22 -2.93 -2.07
C GLN A 34 6.22 -2.40 -1.04
N LYS A 35 6.32 -3.05 0.12
CA LYS A 35 7.34 -2.73 1.13
C LYS A 35 8.75 -2.88 0.57
N GLN A 36 9.04 -3.97 -0.16
CA GLN A 36 10.34 -4.17 -0.79
C GLN A 36 10.65 -3.12 -1.87
N ALA A 37 9.67 -2.75 -2.69
CA ALA A 37 9.81 -1.70 -3.70
C ALA A 37 10.16 -0.35 -3.05
N VAL A 38 9.50 0.01 -1.93
CA VAL A 38 9.84 1.21 -1.16
C VAL A 38 11.26 1.10 -0.59
N LEU A 39 11.65 -0.04 -0.01
CA LEU A 39 13.01 -0.22 0.50
C LEU A 39 14.08 -0.12 -0.59
N GLY A 40 13.83 -0.70 -1.77
CA GLY A 40 14.68 -0.62 -2.96
C GLY A 40 14.65 0.75 -3.66
N GLY A 41 13.67 1.60 -3.33
CA GLY A 41 13.49 2.92 -3.95
C GLY A 41 12.90 2.90 -5.36
N VAL A 42 12.26 1.80 -5.74
CA VAL A 42 11.62 1.61 -7.04
C VAL A 42 10.15 2.01 -6.92
N MET A 43 9.88 3.32 -6.90
CA MET A 43 8.51 3.82 -6.69
C MET A 43 7.54 3.43 -7.82
N GLU A 44 8.03 3.26 -9.05
CA GLU A 44 7.19 2.80 -10.17
C GLU A 44 6.61 1.41 -9.92
N GLU A 45 7.43 0.49 -9.39
CA GLU A 45 6.99 -0.86 -9.00
C GLU A 45 5.96 -0.79 -7.88
N PHE A 46 6.17 0.06 -6.87
CA PHE A 46 5.20 0.28 -5.80
C PHE A 46 3.80 0.68 -6.33
N PHE A 47 3.76 1.59 -7.31
CA PHE A 47 2.50 2.04 -7.92
C PHE A 47 1.87 0.97 -8.80
N SER A 48 2.65 0.26 -9.62
CA SER A 48 2.14 -0.84 -10.46
C SER A 48 1.54 -1.98 -9.63
N LEU A 49 2.17 -2.29 -8.49
CA LEU A 49 1.62 -3.25 -7.53
C LEU A 49 0.30 -2.76 -6.90
N GLY A 50 0.10 -1.45 -6.79
CA GLY A 50 -1.15 -0.85 -6.32
C GLY A 50 -2.35 -1.22 -7.20
N GLU A 51 -2.19 -1.20 -8.52
CA GLU A 51 -3.26 -1.57 -9.46
C GLU A 51 -3.66 -3.04 -9.32
N GLN A 52 -2.67 -3.93 -9.18
CA GLN A 52 -2.92 -5.36 -8.95
C GLN A 52 -3.63 -5.60 -7.61
N ARG A 53 -3.28 -4.82 -6.59
CA ARG A 53 -3.91 -4.88 -5.27
C ARG A 53 -5.37 -4.47 -5.31
N GLU A 54 -5.70 -3.41 -6.04
CA GLU A 54 -7.08 -2.95 -6.21
C GLU A 54 -7.96 -4.03 -6.87
N ALA A 55 -7.43 -4.74 -7.87
CA ALA A 55 -8.15 -5.83 -8.53
C ALA A 55 -8.46 -6.99 -7.55
N LEU A 56 -7.50 -7.35 -6.69
CA LEU A 56 -7.70 -8.37 -5.66
C LEU A 56 -8.66 -7.90 -4.56
N GLN A 57 -8.59 -6.63 -4.16
CA GLN A 57 -9.53 -6.04 -3.20
C GLN A 57 -10.98 -6.11 -3.74
N ALA A 58 -11.17 -5.75 -5.02
CA ALA A 58 -12.47 -5.88 -5.67
C ALA A 58 -12.94 -7.36 -5.76
N ALA A 59 -12.02 -8.30 -5.96
CA ALA A 59 -12.35 -9.73 -5.93
C ALA A 59 -12.81 -10.17 -4.53
N PHE A 60 -12.05 -9.82 -3.49
CA PHE A 60 -12.40 -10.07 -2.10
C PHE A 60 -13.79 -9.52 -1.74
N ASP A 61 -14.05 -8.25 -2.07
CA ASP A 61 -15.32 -7.60 -1.73
C ASP A 61 -16.51 -8.25 -2.43
N ARG A 62 -16.34 -8.69 -3.69
CA ARG A 62 -17.36 -9.45 -4.42
C ARG A 62 -17.66 -10.80 -3.77
N GLU A 63 -16.63 -11.57 -3.44
CA GLU A 63 -16.82 -12.91 -2.84
C GLU A 63 -17.41 -12.82 -1.43
N LYS A 64 -16.97 -11.83 -0.65
CA LYS A 64 -17.56 -11.51 0.66
C LYS A 64 -19.04 -11.14 0.55
N ALA A 65 -19.43 -10.31 -0.42
CA ALA A 65 -20.83 -9.92 -0.62
C ALA A 65 -21.72 -11.14 -0.95
N LYS A 66 -21.29 -11.99 -1.89
CA LYS A 66 -21.98 -13.24 -2.24
C LYS A 66 -22.18 -14.15 -1.04
N PHE A 67 -21.15 -14.26 -0.19
CA PHE A 67 -21.25 -15.06 1.04
C PHE A 67 -22.30 -14.49 2.01
N MET A 68 -22.31 -13.17 2.22
CA MET A 68 -23.26 -12.52 3.13
C MET A 68 -24.72 -12.64 2.67
N GLU A 69 -24.96 -12.62 1.36
CA GLU A 69 -26.29 -12.80 0.77
C GLU A 69 -26.90 -14.18 1.05
N GLN A 70 -26.05 -15.21 1.19
CA GLN A 70 -26.48 -16.60 1.38
C GLN A 70 -26.95 -16.92 2.82
N ARG A 71 -26.99 -15.94 3.74
CA ARG A 71 -27.34 -16.08 5.17
C ARG A 71 -26.77 -17.37 5.82
N PRO A 72 -25.45 -17.52 5.84
CA PRO A 72 -24.83 -18.74 6.31
C PRO A 72 -25.02 -18.91 7.81
N GLY A 73 -25.45 -20.11 8.23
CA GLY A 73 -25.24 -20.56 9.60
C GLY A 73 -23.76 -20.84 9.78
N THR A 74 -23.06 -20.05 10.60
CA THR A 74 -21.62 -20.22 10.84
C THR A 74 -21.38 -21.40 11.76
N VAL A 75 -21.14 -22.58 11.17
CA VAL A 75 -20.78 -23.80 11.92
C VAL A 75 -19.52 -24.42 11.31
N GLY A 76 -18.57 -24.82 12.16
CA GLY A 76 -17.37 -25.57 11.74
C GLY A 76 -16.40 -24.80 10.83
N GLU A 77 -16.11 -25.36 9.64
CA GLU A 77 -15.08 -24.91 8.68
C GLU A 77 -15.20 -23.43 8.30
N ALA A 78 -16.43 -22.91 8.17
CA ALA A 78 -16.64 -21.49 7.87
C ALA A 78 -16.10 -20.56 8.96
N ARG A 79 -16.18 -20.97 10.24
CA ARG A 79 -15.64 -20.19 11.36
C ARG A 79 -14.11 -20.14 11.32
N THR A 80 -13.46 -21.27 11.06
CA THR A 80 -12.00 -21.31 10.90
C THR A 80 -11.54 -20.44 9.73
N LEU A 81 -12.28 -20.45 8.62
CA LEU A 81 -11.98 -19.56 7.48
C LEU A 81 -12.11 -18.08 7.87
N PHE A 82 -13.12 -17.70 8.66
CA PHE A 82 -13.26 -16.34 9.16
C PHE A 82 -12.11 -15.91 10.06
N GLU A 83 -11.72 -16.74 11.03
CA GLU A 83 -10.60 -16.47 11.93
C GLU A 83 -9.30 -16.28 11.13
N ASN A 84 -9.08 -17.10 10.10
CA ASN A 84 -7.94 -16.94 9.19
C ASN A 84 -7.99 -15.64 8.37
N MET A 85 -9.18 -15.27 7.88
CA MET A 85 -9.36 -14.02 7.14
C MET A 85 -9.12 -12.79 8.02
N GLU A 86 -9.58 -12.81 9.27
CA GLU A 86 -9.32 -11.73 10.23
C GLU A 86 -7.82 -11.60 10.54
N ALA A 87 -7.13 -12.72 10.74
CA ALA A 87 -5.68 -12.72 10.94
C ALA A 87 -4.94 -12.10 9.74
N LEU A 88 -5.29 -12.52 8.51
CA LEU A 88 -4.69 -11.95 7.29
C LEU A 88 -4.98 -10.46 7.13
N LEU A 89 -6.19 -10.01 7.46
CA LEU A 89 -6.54 -8.59 7.42
C LEU A 89 -5.72 -7.77 8.41
N GLN A 90 -5.42 -8.32 9.59
CA GLN A 90 -4.55 -7.67 10.55
C GLN A 90 -3.10 -7.60 10.04
N ASP A 91 -2.58 -8.71 9.51
CA ASP A 91 -1.22 -8.75 8.93
C ASP A 91 -1.06 -7.74 7.78
N ILE A 92 -2.07 -7.63 6.91
CA ILE A 92 -2.08 -6.65 5.81
C ILE A 92 -2.02 -5.21 6.37
N ARG A 93 -2.82 -4.89 7.40
CA ARG A 93 -2.81 -3.56 8.03
C ARG A 93 -1.46 -3.24 8.64
N ASP A 94 -0.87 -4.17 9.36
CA ASP A 94 0.43 -3.97 9.99
C ASP A 94 1.51 -3.69 8.92
N ARG A 95 1.47 -4.38 7.77
CA ARG A 95 2.42 -4.13 6.67
C ARG A 95 2.18 -2.82 5.95
N ASP A 96 0.94 -2.39 5.83
CA ASP A 96 0.60 -1.08 5.27
C ASP A 96 1.11 0.05 6.16
N GLU A 97 0.96 -0.08 7.48
CA GLU A 97 1.47 0.90 8.44
C GLU A 97 3.00 1.00 8.40
N GLU A 98 3.69 -0.14 8.36
CA GLU A 98 5.15 -0.19 8.18
C GLU A 98 5.58 0.48 6.87
N THR A 99 4.91 0.16 5.77
CA THR A 99 5.23 0.72 4.44
C THR A 99 4.99 2.22 4.41
N ARG A 100 3.91 2.70 5.04
CA ARG A 100 3.60 4.12 5.17
C ARG A 100 4.67 4.86 5.97
N ALA A 101 5.14 4.28 7.07
CA ALA A 101 6.21 4.86 7.87
C ALA A 101 7.52 4.98 7.07
N LEU A 102 7.84 3.97 6.23
CA LEU A 102 9.00 4.01 5.34
C LEU A 102 8.89 5.12 4.29
N ILE A 103 7.71 5.29 3.68
CA ILE A 103 7.46 6.35 2.71
C ILE A 103 7.61 7.74 3.36
N GLU A 104 7.04 7.94 4.56
CA GLU A 104 7.15 9.23 5.24
C GLU A 104 8.60 9.57 5.58
N LYS A 105 9.36 8.59 6.10
CA LYS A 105 10.80 8.77 6.36
C LYS A 105 11.56 9.20 5.10
N ARG A 106 11.35 8.52 3.97
CA ARG A 106 11.98 8.88 2.68
C ARG A 106 11.59 10.28 2.24
N ARG A 107 10.33 10.67 2.42
CA ARG A 107 9.83 12.01 2.09
C ARG A 107 10.53 13.10 2.92
N GLU A 108 10.75 12.85 4.21
CA GLU A 108 11.50 13.76 5.09
C GLU A 108 12.95 13.90 4.66
N GLU A 109 13.61 12.79 4.31
CA GLU A 109 14.99 12.76 3.81
C GLU A 109 15.14 13.59 2.54
N ILE A 110 14.29 13.34 1.52
CA ILE A 110 14.27 14.11 0.26
C ILE A 110 14.03 15.60 0.54
N SER A 111 13.09 15.93 1.43
CA SER A 111 12.80 17.32 1.80
C SER A 111 13.99 17.99 2.51
N GLY A 112 14.74 17.24 3.30
CA GLY A 112 16.00 17.66 3.92
C GLY A 112 17.08 17.95 2.88
N GLU A 113 17.28 17.05 1.93
CA GLU A 113 18.24 17.20 0.84
C GLU A 113 17.91 18.38 -0.06
N MET A 114 16.65 18.56 -0.46
CA MET A 114 16.23 19.71 -1.26
C MET A 114 16.52 21.04 -0.54
N ARG A 115 16.31 21.10 0.79
CA ARG A 115 16.67 22.29 1.59
C ARG A 115 18.18 22.54 1.59
N ARG A 116 19.00 21.49 1.70
CA ARG A 116 20.47 21.61 1.62
C ARG A 116 20.92 22.09 0.25
N LEU A 117 20.37 21.52 -0.84
CA LEU A 117 20.68 21.92 -2.21
C LEU A 117 20.30 23.38 -2.49
N ARG A 118 19.13 23.84 -2.02
CA ARG A 118 18.72 25.25 -2.14
C ARG A 118 19.72 26.19 -1.46
N ARG A 119 20.11 25.90 -0.21
CA ARG A 119 21.11 26.70 0.51
C ARG A 119 22.48 26.67 -0.19
N GLY A 120 22.91 25.51 -0.69
CA GLY A 120 24.14 25.40 -1.47
C GLY A 120 24.11 26.26 -2.75
N ARG A 121 22.99 26.24 -3.48
CA ARG A 121 22.78 27.08 -4.66
C ARG A 121 22.81 28.58 -4.33
N GLU A 122 22.21 28.98 -3.22
CA GLU A 122 22.25 30.38 -2.73
C GLU A 122 23.66 30.82 -2.36
N ALA A 123 24.40 29.97 -1.64
CA ALA A 123 25.80 30.23 -1.29
C ALA A 123 26.66 30.42 -2.55
N LEU A 124 26.56 29.51 -3.52
CA LEU A 124 27.27 29.61 -4.80
C LEU A 124 26.92 30.89 -5.58
N ARG A 125 25.64 31.30 -5.60
CA ARG A 125 25.22 32.60 -6.18
C ARG A 125 25.81 33.80 -5.45
N GLY A 126 25.93 33.73 -4.12
CA GLY A 126 26.54 34.77 -3.29
C GLY A 126 28.04 34.97 -3.58
N TYR A 127 28.78 33.87 -3.78
CA TYR A 127 30.19 33.93 -4.17
C TYR A 127 30.39 34.53 -5.57
N GLY A 128 29.58 34.15 -6.56
CA GLY A 128 29.64 34.72 -7.92
C GLY A 128 29.32 36.22 -7.98
N ARG A 129 28.47 36.73 -7.08
CA ARG A 129 28.19 38.18 -6.98
C ARG A 129 29.27 38.98 -6.25
N ARG A 130 30.02 38.37 -5.32
CA ARG A 130 31.10 39.07 -4.60
C ARG A 130 32.36 39.25 -5.45
N GLN A 131 32.64 38.35 -6.40
CA GLN A 131 33.74 38.53 -7.36
C GLN A 131 33.45 39.59 -8.44
N HIS A 132 32.18 39.95 -8.65
CA HIS A 132 31.76 40.89 -9.70
C HIS A 132 31.33 42.26 -9.14
N ARG A 133 31.90 42.71 -8.01
CA ARG A 133 31.85 44.12 -7.62
C ARG A 133 33.14 44.80 -8.11
N PRO A 134 33.12 45.60 -9.20
CA PRO A 134 34.25 46.48 -9.47
C PRO A 134 34.42 47.43 -8.28
N SER A 135 35.63 47.48 -7.75
CA SER A 135 36.03 48.45 -6.73
C SER A 135 35.72 49.85 -7.24
N LEU A 136 34.77 50.56 -6.61
CA LEU A 136 34.50 51.97 -6.86
C LEU A 136 35.46 52.91 -6.10
N PHE A 137 36.58 52.39 -5.60
CA PHE A 137 37.64 53.19 -4.99
C PHE A 137 38.84 53.31 -5.93
N ASN A 138 38.72 54.27 -6.86
CA ASN A 138 39.76 55.01 -7.61
C ASN A 138 39.00 55.57 -8.82
N ILE A 139 38.82 56.88 -9.03
CA ILE A 139 39.87 57.90 -9.18
C ILE A 139 39.27 59.26 -8.74
N LYS A 140 39.88 59.88 -7.73
CA LYS A 140 39.97 61.34 -7.60
C LYS A 140 41.45 61.68 -7.73
N GLY A 141 41.78 62.57 -8.65
CA GLY A 141 43.14 63.03 -8.94
C GLY A 141 43.15 63.66 -10.32
#